data_AF-A0A2W1MW73-F1
#
_entry.id   AF-A0A2W1MW73-F1
#
_cell.length_a   1.000
_cell.length_b   1.000
_cell.length_c   1.000
_cell.angle_alpha   90.00
_cell.angle_beta   90.00
_cell.angle_gamma   90.00
#
_symmetry.space_group_name_H-M   'P 1'
#
loop_
_entity.id
_entity.type
_entity.pdbx_description
1 polymer ?
#
loop_
_entity_poly.entity_id
_entity_poly.type
_entity_poly.pdbx_seq_one_letter_code
_entity_poly.pdbx_strand_id
1 'polypeptide(L)'
;MSFPKNGLRTLMIYQTSYGWQVTGNDGWIDLYIESLEVKNGQLLNVKYDYFRKQVDLLDENNSQLKISSGIVKQLISLGLENGWEPEKRIAVLNLGHVDRKINPFPNYKTKA
;
A
#
# COMPACT_ATOMS: atom_id res chain seq x y z
N MET A 1 -15.68 -2.79 8.88
CA MET A 1 -14.85 -2.46 10.05
C MET A 1 -14.02 -1.25 9.64
N SER A 2 -13.93 -0.20 10.47
CA SER A 2 -13.11 0.98 10.19
C SER A 2 -11.89 0.95 11.10
N PHE A 3 -10.72 1.37 10.59
CA PHE A 3 -9.47 1.24 11.33
C PHE A 3 -9.41 2.15 12.58
N PRO A 4 -8.76 1.71 13.67
CA PRO A 4 -8.48 2.58 14.80
C PRO A 4 -7.57 3.75 14.36
N LYS A 5 -7.83 4.96 14.87
CA LYS A 5 -7.16 6.20 14.43
C LYS A 5 -5.64 6.24 14.66
N ASN A 6 -5.10 5.36 15.50
CA ASN A 6 -3.67 5.36 15.82
C ASN A 6 -2.87 4.70 14.70
N GLY A 7 -1.98 5.46 14.06
CA GLY A 7 -1.14 4.97 12.96
C GLY A 7 -1.82 5.01 11.58
N LEU A 8 -3.08 5.46 11.50
CA LEU A 8 -3.77 5.70 10.24
C LEU A 8 -3.16 6.93 9.56
N ARG A 9 -2.67 6.74 8.34
CA ARG A 9 -2.19 7.80 7.47
C ARG A 9 -3.24 8.08 6.41
N THR A 10 -3.30 9.31 5.93
CA THR A 10 -4.29 9.72 4.93
C THR A 10 -3.62 10.27 3.69
N LEU A 11 -4.30 10.15 2.56
CA LEU A 11 -3.92 10.81 1.32
C LEU A 11 -5.17 11.11 0.48
N MET A 12 -5.07 12.09 -0.40
CA MET A 12 -6.14 12.49 -1.31
C MET A 12 -5.70 12.22 -2.75
N ILE A 13 -6.56 11.57 -3.54
CA ILE A 13 -6.35 11.28 -4.97
C ILE A 13 -7.64 11.65 -5.69
N TYR A 14 -7.57 12.56 -6.67
CA TYR A 14 -8.70 12.98 -7.50
C TYR A 14 -9.98 13.28 -6.68
N GLN A 15 -9.81 14.05 -5.59
CA GLN A 15 -10.85 14.42 -4.62
C GLN A 15 -11.33 13.31 -3.67
N THR A 16 -11.01 12.05 -3.93
CA THR A 16 -11.28 10.96 -2.98
C THR A 16 -10.24 10.88 -1.88
N SER A 17 -10.71 10.87 -0.63
CA SER A 17 -9.85 10.72 0.55
C SER A 17 -9.71 9.25 0.94
N TYR A 18 -8.46 8.80 1.06
CA TYR A 18 -8.13 7.43 1.45
C TYR A 18 -7.36 7.40 2.77
N GLY A 19 -7.70 6.41 3.59
CA GLY A 19 -6.97 6.05 4.80
C GLY A 19 -6.15 4.80 4.54
N TRP A 20 -4.94 4.75 5.07
CA TRP A 20 -4.11 3.56 4.99
C TRP A 20 -3.34 3.32 6.28
N GLN A 21 -3.15 2.05 6.60
CA GLN A 21 -2.42 1.61 7.77
C GLN A 21 -1.46 0.50 7.38
N VAL A 22 -0.30 0.50 8.03
CA VAL A 22 0.72 -0.52 7.88
C VAL A 22 0.83 -1.31 9.17
N THR A 23 0.87 -2.63 9.04
CA THR A 23 1.11 -3.58 10.13
C THR A 23 2.21 -4.53 9.69
N GLY A 24 3.29 -4.63 10.46
CA GLY A 24 4.37 -5.58 10.20
C GLY A 24 4.27 -6.79 11.12
N ASN A 25 4.54 -7.97 10.58
CA ASN A 25 4.84 -9.17 11.35
C ASN A 25 6.22 -9.71 10.92
N ASP A 26 6.74 -10.74 11.61
CA ASP A 26 8.04 -11.36 11.31
C ASP A 26 8.05 -12.02 9.91
N GLY A 27 8.34 -11.22 8.87
CA GLY A 27 8.56 -11.68 7.49
C GLY A 27 7.98 -10.78 6.40
N TRP A 28 6.87 -10.08 6.66
CA TRP A 28 6.21 -9.23 5.67
C TRP A 28 5.48 -8.05 6.32
N ILE A 29 5.18 -7.06 5.47
CA ILE A 29 4.40 -5.88 5.79
C ILE A 29 3.01 -6.05 5.17
N ASP A 30 1.99 -6.11 6.01
CA ASP A 30 0.59 -5.99 5.61
C ASP A 30 0.21 -4.51 5.53
N LEU A 31 -0.41 -4.12 4.42
CA LEU A 31 -0.91 -2.77 4.20
C LEU A 31 -2.39 -2.84 3.88
N TYR A 32 -3.16 -2.02 4.59
CA TYR A 32 -4.59 -1.89 4.40
C TYR A 32 -4.95 -0.48 3.92
N ILE A 33 -5.88 -0.39 2.98
CA ILE A 33 -6.39 0.87 2.42
C ILE A 33 -7.91 0.86 2.48
N GLU A 34 -8.50 1.97 2.90
CA GLU A 34 -9.95 2.22 2.91
C GLU A 34 -10.26 3.59 2.31
N SER A 35 -11.47 3.74 1.74
CA SER A 35 -12.02 5.07 1.47
C SER A 35 -12.54 5.70 2.75
N LEU A 36 -12.26 6.98 2.95
CA LEU A 36 -12.76 7.76 4.08
C LEU A 36 -14.14 8.37 3.81
N GLU A 37 -14.64 8.29 2.57
CA GLU A 37 -15.94 8.82 2.18
C GLU A 37 -17.09 7.88 2.58
N VAL A 38 -16.81 6.58 2.64
CA VAL A 38 -17.80 5.56 2.98
C VAL A 38 -17.39 4.82 4.24
N LYS A 39 -18.20 4.95 5.28
CA LYS A 39 -18.04 4.14 6.49
C LYS A 39 -18.22 2.66 6.18
N ASN A 40 -17.20 1.87 6.51
CA ASN A 40 -17.13 0.42 6.26
C ASN A 40 -17.16 0.04 4.77
N GLY A 41 -16.56 0.86 3.90
CA GLY A 41 -16.28 0.48 2.53
C GLY A 41 -15.38 -0.76 2.41
N GLN A 42 -15.20 -1.26 1.18
CA GLN A 42 -14.38 -2.43 0.93
C GLN A 42 -12.93 -2.09 1.27
N LEU A 43 -12.30 -2.90 2.11
CA LEU A 43 -10.87 -2.76 2.38
C LEU A 43 -10.05 -3.39 1.25
N LEU A 44 -8.94 -2.74 0.92
CA LEU A 44 -7.89 -3.31 0.10
C LEU A 44 -6.76 -3.77 1.01
N ASN A 45 -6.39 -5.04 0.94
CA ASN A 45 -5.24 -5.61 1.63
C ASN A 45 -4.16 -6.03 0.63
N VAL A 46 -2.92 -5.68 0.94
CA VAL A 46 -1.74 -6.06 0.17
C VAL A 46 -0.61 -6.45 1.10
N LYS A 47 0.31 -7.27 0.60
CA LYS A 47 1.49 -7.74 1.32
C LYS A 47 2.77 -7.34 0.60
N TYR A 48 3.80 -7.04 1.38
CA TYR A 48 5.14 -6.73 0.92
C TYR A 48 6.18 -7.50 1.70
N ASP A 49 7.20 -8.00 1.03
CA ASP A 49 8.34 -8.60 1.71
C ASP A 49 9.17 -7.51 2.39
N TYR A 50 9.46 -7.70 3.68
CA TYR A 50 10.24 -6.77 4.49
C TYR A 50 11.68 -6.60 3.94
N PHE A 51 12.21 -7.70 3.40
CA PHE A 51 13.54 -7.79 2.82
C PHE A 51 13.43 -7.88 1.30
N ARG A 52 13.31 -6.75 0.61
CA ARG A 52 13.87 -6.71 -0.74
C ARG A 52 15.38 -6.83 -0.59
N LYS A 53 15.91 -8.06 -0.70
CA LYS A 53 17.32 -8.25 -1.05
C LYS A 53 17.52 -7.44 -2.33
N GLN A 54 18.11 -6.25 -2.20
CA GLN A 54 18.83 -5.65 -3.31
C GLN A 54 19.97 -6.63 -3.60
N VAL A 55 19.69 -7.60 -4.46
CA VAL A 55 20.76 -8.22 -5.23
C VAL A 55 21.23 -7.08 -6.12
N ASP A 56 22.41 -6.55 -5.81
CA ASP A 56 23.26 -5.68 -6.64
C ASP A 56 23.43 -4.19 -6.30
N LEU A 57 22.97 -3.67 -5.16
CA LEU A 57 23.43 -2.34 -4.70
C LEU A 57 23.80 -2.38 -3.22
N LEU A 58 25.08 -2.68 -2.98
CA LEU A 58 25.75 -2.52 -1.70
C LEU A 58 25.68 -1.05 -1.26
N ASP A 59 24.84 -0.79 -0.27
CA ASP A 59 25.18 0.12 0.81
C ASP A 59 24.68 -0.54 2.10
N GLU A 60 25.60 -0.90 2.99
CA GLU A 60 25.39 -1.72 4.20
C GLU A 60 24.46 -1.07 5.26
N ASN A 61 23.84 0.05 4.93
CA ASN A 61 22.92 0.77 5.79
C ASN A 61 21.47 0.46 5.45
N ASN A 62 21.01 -0.70 5.94
CA ASN A 62 19.66 -0.88 6.48
C ASN A 62 18.52 -0.31 5.61
N SER A 63 18.38 -0.83 4.39
CA SER A 63 17.35 -0.42 3.42
C SER A 63 15.95 -0.93 3.82
N GLN A 64 15.44 -0.51 4.98
CA GLN A 64 14.05 -0.77 5.37
C GLN A 64 13.12 -0.10 4.36
N LEU A 65 12.29 -0.89 3.69
CA LEU A 65 11.33 -0.40 2.71
C LEU A 65 10.30 0.49 3.42
N LYS A 66 10.39 1.80 3.18
CA LYS A 66 9.41 2.78 3.70
C LYS A 66 8.24 2.89 2.74
N ILE A 67 7.05 2.48 3.18
CA ILE A 67 5.80 2.71 2.45
C ILE A 67 5.57 4.23 2.34
N SER A 68 5.69 4.74 1.12
CA SER A 68 5.46 6.14 0.77
C SER A 68 4.08 6.35 0.17
N SER A 69 3.58 7.59 0.14
CA SER A 69 2.33 7.93 -0.54
C SER A 69 2.34 7.58 -2.03
N GLY A 70 3.51 7.57 -2.69
CA GLY A 70 3.65 7.14 -4.08
C GLY A 70 3.43 5.64 -4.28
N ILE A 71 3.82 4.81 -3.30
CA ILE A 71 3.50 3.37 -3.29
C ILE A 71 1.99 3.18 -3.12
N VAL A 72 1.38 3.90 -2.17
CA VAL A 72 -0.06 3.78 -1.91
C VAL A 72 -0.91 4.21 -3.11
N LYS A 73 -0.49 5.23 -3.86
CA LYS A 73 -1.15 5.63 -5.12
C LYS A 73 -1.14 4.53 -6.18
N GLN A 74 0.01 3.85 -6.35
CA GLN A 74 0.12 2.71 -7.27
C GLN A 74 -0.79 1.56 -6.83
N LEU A 75 -0.85 1.28 -5.52
CA LEU A 75 -1.71 0.26 -4.96
C LEU A 75 -3.19 0.53 -5.15
N ILE A 76 -3.62 1.77 -4.96
CA ILE A 76 -5.00 2.18 -5.20
C ILE A 76 -5.36 1.95 -6.66
N SER A 77 -4.49 2.36 -7.58
CA SER A 77 -4.69 2.15 -9.02
C SER A 77 -4.78 0.65 -9.36
N LEU A 78 -3.85 -0.15 -8.85
CA LEU A 78 -3.84 -1.60 -9.02
C LEU A 78 -5.09 -2.26 -8.43
N GLY A 79 -5.54 -1.81 -7.24
CA GLY A 79 -6.76 -2.30 -6.62
C GLY A 79 -7.98 -2.05 -7.49
N LEU A 80 -8.15 -0.81 -7.97
CA LEU A 80 -9.27 -0.44 -8.86
C LEU A 80 -9.27 -1.28 -10.14
N GLU A 81 -8.10 -1.52 -10.74
CA GLU A 81 -7.95 -2.40 -11.90
C GLU A 81 -8.30 -3.86 -11.61
N ASN A 82 -8.16 -4.32 -10.36
CA ASN A 82 -8.44 -5.68 -9.92
C ASN A 82 -9.80 -5.83 -9.23
N GLY A 83 -10.72 -4.87 -9.43
CA GLY A 83 -12.09 -4.95 -8.93
C GLY A 83 -12.25 -4.51 -7.48
N TRP A 84 -11.36 -3.63 -6.99
CA TRP A 84 -11.59 -2.97 -5.70
C TRP A 84 -12.70 -1.94 -5.85
N GLU A 85 -13.72 -2.09 -5.01
CA GLU A 85 -14.91 -1.24 -4.98
C GLU A 85 -14.98 -0.55 -3.60
N PRO A 86 -14.15 0.49 -3.36
CA PRO A 86 -13.96 1.10 -2.04
C PRO A 86 -15.24 1.63 -1.40
N GLU A 87 -16.25 1.94 -2.19
CA GLU A 87 -17.54 2.47 -1.74
C GLU A 87 -18.54 1.37 -1.35
N LYS A 88 -18.26 0.11 -1.69
CA LYS A 88 -19.18 -1.00 -1.43
C LYS A 88 -18.85 -1.71 -0.14
N ARG A 89 -19.87 -2.12 0.61
CA ARG A 89 -19.71 -2.86 1.87
C ARG A 89 -19.57 -4.36 1.61
N ILE A 90 -18.51 -4.73 0.92
CA ILE A 90 -18.23 -6.12 0.54
C ILE A 90 -16.94 -6.63 1.20
N ALA A 91 -16.65 -7.92 1.02
CA ALA A 91 -15.48 -8.57 1.60
C ALA A 91 -14.18 -7.89 1.15
N VAL A 92 -13.16 -7.93 2.01
CA VAL A 92 -11.81 -7.37 1.74
C VAL A 92 -11.27 -7.91 0.42
N LEU A 93 -10.80 -7.02 -0.47
CA LEU A 93 -10.03 -7.44 -1.63
C LEU A 93 -8.58 -7.66 -1.20
N ASN A 94 -8.07 -8.87 -1.39
CA ASN A 94 -6.68 -9.21 -1.10
C ASN A 94 -5.90 -9.40 -2.40
N LEU A 95 -4.89 -8.56 -2.64
CA LEU A 95 -4.02 -8.69 -3.83
C LEU A 95 -2.79 -9.58 -3.60
N GLY A 96 -2.61 -10.08 -2.38
CA GLY A 96 -1.45 -10.88 -1.97
C GLY A 96 -0.15 -10.08 -2.00
N HIS A 97 0.95 -10.75 -2.33
CA HIS A 97 2.26 -10.12 -2.50
C HIS A 97 2.30 -9.31 -3.79
N VAL A 98 2.63 -8.02 -3.66
CA VAL A 98 2.64 -7.07 -4.78
C VAL A 98 4.04 -6.56 -5.09
N ASP A 99 5.08 -7.17 -4.52
CA ASP A 99 6.49 -6.79 -4.64
C ASP A 99 6.98 -6.69 -6.08
N ARG A 100 6.41 -7.46 -7.00
CA ARG A 100 6.74 -7.45 -8.44
C ARG A 100 5.81 -6.57 -9.28
N LYS A 101 4.73 -6.03 -8.69
CA LYS A 101 3.67 -5.29 -9.38
C LYS A 101 3.77 -3.79 -9.20
N ILE A 102 4.65 -3.32 -8.31
CA ILE A 102 4.83 -1.89 -8.04
C ILE A 102 6.30 -1.48 -8.03
N ASN A 103 6.55 -0.21 -8.30
CA ASN A 103 7.86 0.40 -8.14
C ASN A 103 7.98 1.00 -6.72
N PRO A 104 8.86 0.47 -5.84
CA PRO A 104 9.06 1.02 -4.49
C PRO A 104 9.81 2.36 -4.49
N PHE A 105 10.40 2.76 -5.63
CA PHE A 105 11.16 3.99 -5.78
C PHE A 105 10.55 4.88 -6.89
N PRO A 106 9.29 5.33 -6.75
CA PRO A 106 8.60 6.06 -7.82
C PRO A 106 9.21 7.43 -8.15
N ASN A 107 10.05 7.98 -7.26
CA ASN A 107 10.68 9.29 -7.42
C ASN A 107 12.14 9.24 -7.90
N TYR A 108 12.72 8.05 -8.07
CA TYR A 108 14.05 7.94 -8.64
C TYR A 108 13.91 8.04 -10.16
N LYS A 109 14.29 9.20 -10.71
CA LYS A 109 14.58 9.31 -12.15
C LYS A 109 15.69 8.29 -12.44
N THR A 110 15.37 7.21 -13.14
CA THR A 110 16.39 6.45 -13.87
C THR A 110 17.07 7.45 -14.79
N LYS A 111 18.32 7.82 -14.46
CA LYS A 111 19.18 8.51 -15.42
C LYS A 111 19.32 7.56 -16.61
N ALA A 112 18.82 7.98 -17.77
CA ALA A 112 19.14 7.37 -19.05
C ALA A 112 20.62 7.64 -19.40
#